data_AF-A0A2H1KHQ6-F1
#
_entry.id   AF-A0A2H1KHQ6-F1
#
_cell.length_a   1.000
_cell.length_b   1.000
_cell.length_c   1.000
_cell.angle_alpha   90.00
_cell.angle_beta   90.00
_cell.angle_gamma   90.00
#
_symmetry.space_group_name_H-M   'P 1'
#
loop_
_entity.id
_entity.type
_entity.pdbx_description
1 polymer ?
#
loop_
_entity_poly.entity_id
_entity_poly.type
_entity_poly.pdbx_seq_one_letter_code
_entity_poly.pdbx_strand_id
1 'polypeptide(L)' 'MDPMTAIEVEGLEKLAALREHHAEEREARAAVYHGGGSSAYIETLVIAEQYRNEARELRARATQLRRQSA' A
#
# COMPACT_ATOMS: atom_id res chain seq x y z
N MET A 1 1.88 -2.16 -25.50
CA MET A 1 1.18 -1.33 -24.49
C MET A 1 0.86 0.04 -25.07
N ASP A 2 -0.40 0.44 -25.05
CA ASP A 2 -0.84 1.76 -25.49
C ASP A 2 -0.55 2.84 -24.41
N PRO A 3 -0.50 4.13 -24.80
CA PRO A 3 -0.20 5.22 -23.85
C PRO A 3 -1.17 5.35 -22.68
N MET A 4 -2.45 5.00 -22.86
CA MET A 4 -3.43 5.08 -21.76
C MET A 4 -3.14 4.00 -20.72
N THR A 5 -2.90 2.76 -21.15
CA THR A 5 -2.52 1.67 -20.23
C THR A 5 -1.22 1.98 -19.50
N ALA A 6 -0.27 2.67 -20.13
CA ALA A 6 0.96 3.11 -19.48
C ALA A 6 0.69 4.06 -18.29
N ILE A 7 -0.18 5.05 -18.49
CA ILE A 7 -0.58 6.03 -17.47
C ILE A 7 -1.32 5.33 -16.32
N GLU A 8 -2.22 4.39 -16.64
CA GLU A 8 -2.96 3.64 -15.63
C GLU A 8 -2.03 2.79 -14.75
N VAL A 9 -1.07 2.09 -15.36
CA VAL A 9 -0.07 1.29 -14.64
C VAL A 9 0.76 2.18 -13.71
N GLU A 10 1.23 3.34 -14.20
CA GLU A 10 1.98 4.30 -13.37
C GLU A 10 1.13 4.84 -12.21
N GLY A 11 -0.15 5.14 -12.46
CA GLY A 11 -1.09 5.57 -11.44
C GLY A 11 -1.28 4.54 -10.33
N LEU A 12 -1.43 3.26 -10.70
CA LEU A 12 -1.54 2.16 -9.73
C LEU A 12 -0.27 1.99 -8.90
N GLU A 13 0.91 2.14 -9.51
CA GLU A 13 2.18 2.04 -8.77
C GLU A 13 2.41 3.21 -7.81
N LYS A 14 2.06 4.43 -8.22
CA LYS A 14 2.11 5.60 -7.32
C LYS A 14 1.14 5.45 -6.15
N LEU A 15 -0.07 4.96 -6.40
CA LEU A 15 -1.04 4.68 -5.34
C LEU A 15 -0.54 3.58 -4.40
N ALA A 16 0.08 2.52 -4.92
CA ALA A 16 0.67 1.46 -4.10
C ALA A 16 1.78 2.01 -3.18
N ALA A 17 2.68 2.83 -3.71
CA ALA A 17 3.74 3.48 -2.93
C ALA A 17 3.16 4.40 -1.83
N LEU A 18 2.10 5.15 -2.14
CA LEU A 18 1.42 5.98 -1.14
C LEU A 18 0.84 5.14 0.01
N ARG A 19 0.24 3.98 -0.29
CA ARG A 19 -0.29 3.08 0.74
C ARG A 19 0.82 2.51 1.63
N GLU A 20 1.94 2.11 1.06
CA GLU A 20 3.09 1.66 1.86
C GLU A 20 3.63 2.75 2.77
N HIS A 21 3.77 3.98 2.26
CA HIS A 21 4.18 5.12 3.07
C HIS A 21 3.22 5.34 4.26
N HIS A 22 1.90 5.25 4.05
CA HIS A 22 0.93 5.35 5.15
C HIS A 22 1.03 4.20 6.15
N ALA A 23 1.38 2.98 5.71
CA ALA A 23 1.63 1.86 6.60
C ALA A 23 2.85 2.13 7.50
N GLU A 24 3.96 2.56 6.90
CA GLU A 24 5.21 2.88 7.59
C GLU A 24 5.01 4.00 8.62
N GLU A 25 4.34 5.09 8.24
CA GLU A 25 4.05 6.17 9.17
C GLU A 25 3.18 5.71 10.35
N ARG A 26 2.20 4.83 10.11
CA ARG A 26 1.35 4.29 11.17
C ARG A 26 2.15 3.43 12.14
N GLU A 27 2.98 2.53 11.64
CA GLU A 27 3.84 1.69 12.49
C GLU A 27 4.81 2.54 13.32
N ALA A 28 5.44 3.54 12.69
CA ALA A 28 6.32 4.47 13.38
C ALA A 28 5.60 5.23 14.50
N ARG A 29 4.37 5.70 14.25
CA ARG A 29 3.53 6.37 15.26
C ARG A 29 3.06 5.41 16.35
N ALA A 30 2.69 4.17 16.01
CA ALA A 30 2.19 3.19 16.97
C ALA A 30 3.19 2.95 18.11
N ALA A 31 4.48 2.78 17.75
CA ALA A 31 5.56 2.58 18.70
C ALA A 31 5.77 3.78 19.63
N VAL A 32 5.55 5.00 19.13
CA VAL A 32 5.73 6.25 19.88
C VAL A 32 4.56 6.53 20.83
N TYR A 33 3.32 6.34 20.39
CA TYR A 33 2.14 6.86 21.11
C TYR A 33 1.46 5.86 22.04
N HIS A 34 1.49 4.56 21.74
CA HIS A 34 0.60 3.60 22.40
C HIS A 34 1.32 2.65 23.36
N GLY A 35 2.65 2.65 23.39
CA GLY A 35 3.44 1.66 24.11
C GLY A 35 3.31 0.27 23.47
N GLY A 36 4.40 -0.49 23.40
CA GLY A 36 4.38 -1.82 22.81
C GLY A 36 3.37 -2.74 23.51
N GLY A 37 2.48 -3.34 22.74
CA GLY A 37 1.53 -4.36 23.22
C GLY A 37 0.18 -3.87 23.75
N SER A 38 -0.12 -2.56 23.71
CA SER A 38 -1.47 -2.08 24.03
C SER A 38 -2.48 -2.37 22.90
N SER A 39 -3.78 -2.36 23.21
CA SER A 39 -4.84 -2.56 22.19
C SER A 39 -4.72 -1.54 21.04
N ALA A 40 -4.47 -0.27 21.39
CA ALA A 40 -4.30 0.79 20.40
C ALA A 40 -3.04 0.61 19.52
N TYR A 41 -1.96 0.05 20.07
CA TYR A 41 -0.79 -0.36 19.30
C TYR A 41 -1.15 -1.45 18.28
N ILE A 42 -1.82 -2.51 18.73
CA ILE A 42 -2.22 -3.64 17.86
C ILE A 42 -3.18 -3.17 16.77
N GLU A 43 -4.19 -2.37 17.11
CA GLU A 43 -5.13 -1.80 16.13
C GLU A 43 -4.40 -0.97 15.08
N THR A 44 -3.41 -0.17 15.48
CA THR A 44 -2.62 0.62 14.53
C THR A 44 -1.81 -0.27 13.58
N LEU A 45 -1.23 -1.38 14.07
CA LEU A 45 -0.53 -2.35 13.22
C LEU A 45 -1.48 -3.05 12.24
N VAL A 46 -2.70 -3.39 12.67
CA VAL A 46 -3.71 -3.99 11.79
C VAL A 46 -4.05 -3.05 10.62
N ILE A 47 -4.22 -1.76 10.90
CA ILE A 47 -4.48 -0.76 9.84
C ILE A 47 -3.25 -0.60 8.92
N ALA A 48 -2.03 -0.64 9.46
CA ALA A 48 -0.83 -0.61 8.64
C ALA A 48 -0.76 -1.82 7.69
N GLU A 49 -1.10 -3.02 8.17
CA GLU A 49 -1.15 -4.22 7.32
C GLU A 49 -2.27 -4.13 6.26
N GLN A 50 -3.41 -3.49 6.58
CA GLN A 50 -4.44 -3.23 5.57
C GLN A 50 -3.90 -2.38 4.42
N TYR A 51 -3.15 -1.31 4.71
CA TYR A 51 -2.52 -0.51 3.66
C TYR A 51 -1.47 -1.30 2.85
N ARG A 52 -0.67 -2.15 3.51
CA ARG A 52 0.28 -3.04 2.82
C ARG A 52 -0.46 -4.01 1.88
N ASN A 53 -1.61 -4.54 2.29
CA ASN A 53 -2.45 -5.40 1.45
C ASN A 53 -3.01 -4.63 0.24
N GLU A 54 -3.56 -3.44 0.45
CA GLU A 54 -4.03 -2.57 -0.65
C GLU A 54 -2.89 -2.28 -1.65
N ALA A 55 -1.67 -2.02 -1.17
CA ALA A 55 -0.51 -1.81 -2.03
C ALA A 55 -0.17 -3.05 -2.88
N ARG A 56 -0.23 -4.25 -2.27
CA ARG A 56 -0.01 -5.53 -2.98
C ARG A 56 -1.06 -5.75 -4.07
N GLU A 57 -2.33 -5.47 -3.78
CA GLU A 57 -3.43 -5.58 -4.75
C GLU A 57 -3.26 -4.61 -5.93
N LEU A 58 -2.90 -3.35 -5.64
CA LEU A 58 -2.64 -2.34 -6.68
C LEU A 58 -1.48 -2.77 -7.60
N ARG A 59 -0.38 -3.30 -7.05
CA ARG A 59 0.74 -3.83 -7.85
C ARG A 59 0.38 -5.08 -8.63
N ALA A 60 -0.43 -5.97 -8.07
CA ALA A 60 -0.94 -7.13 -8.77
C ALA A 60 -1.78 -6.71 -9.99
N ARG A 61 -2.65 -5.70 -9.81
CA ARG A 61 -3.44 -5.11 -10.89
C ARG A 61 -2.57 -4.44 -11.96
N ALA A 62 -1.56 -3.67 -11.56
CA ALA A 62 -0.60 -3.07 -12.49
C ALA A 62 0.15 -4.14 -13.30
N THR A 63 0.57 -5.22 -12.65
CA THR A 63 1.22 -6.37 -13.30
C THR A 63 0.28 -7.09 -14.26
N GLN A 64 -0.99 -7.27 -13.88
CA GLN A 64 -2.00 -7.86 -14.75
C GLN A 64 -2.23 -7.01 -16.01
N LEU A 65 -2.37 -5.68 -15.86
CA LEU A 65 -2.52 -4.76 -16.98
C LEU A 65 -1.32 -4.80 -17.92
N ARG A 66 -0.09 -4.82 -17.39
CA ARG A 66 1.13 -4.98 -18.19
C ARG A 66 1.12 -6.27 -19.01
N ARG A 67 0.66 -7.39 -18.44
CA ARG A 67 0.59 -8.69 -19.14
C ARG A 67 -0.48 -8.70 -20.21
N GLN A 68 -1.61 -8.05 -19.98
CA GLN A 68 -2.71 -7.97 -20.95
C GLN A 68 -2.42 -7.02 -22.12
N SER A 69 -1.51 -6.07 -21.93
CA SER A 69 -1.15 -5.05 -22.94
C SER A 69 0.22 -5.27 -23.59
N ALA A 70 0.89 -6.37 -23.26
CA ALA A 70 2.11 -6.87 -23.90
C ALA A 70 1.73 -7.68 -25.15
#